data_AF-A0A5N6JV31-F1
#
_entry.id   AF-A0A5N6JV31-F1
#
_cell.length_a   1.000
_cell.length_b   1.000
_cell.length_c   1.000
_cell.angle_alpha   90.00
_cell.angle_beta   90.00
_cell.angle_gamma   90.00
#
_symmetry.space_group_name_H-M   'P 1'
#
loop_
_entity.id
_entity.type
_entity.pdbx_description
1 polymer ?
#
loop_
_entity_poly.entity_id
_entity_poly.type
_entity_poly.pdbx_seq_one_letter_code
_entity_poly.pdbx_strand_id
1 'polypeptide(L)'
;MGTQGPTAKEILLDAAEQVLGENALETIEPITVDIPDSDTCSNALFKEPPTCWTQRSIPRALRNGPASFDSQEDADFASEQLYMASKAWNAADIGVTFEWVPLAQDATFVLCHGGDKSTALAEAFFPNANDLNYMFAYTAAFNPGWKDHMWKVFTHELGHVLGLRHEFAMSTDPNWREGGAEQLGPRNELSVMNYRREPPEIQQSDIDSTRLFYQLRRDRNGKAPKVGLTEVKDYTPN
;
A
#
# COMPACT_ATOMS: atom_id res chain seq x y z
N MET A 1 -37.85 4.48 -4.07
CA MET A 1 -36.68 5.36 -4.16
C MET A 1 -35.89 5.14 -2.88
N GLY A 2 -34.73 4.51 -2.96
CA GLY A 2 -33.85 4.36 -1.79
C GLY A 2 -32.90 5.53 -1.75
N THR A 3 -32.95 6.33 -0.69
CA THR A 3 -31.91 7.33 -0.42
C THR A 3 -30.69 6.59 0.13
N GLN A 4 -29.66 6.39 -0.71
CA GLN A 4 -28.33 6.12 -0.18
C GLN A 4 -27.93 7.31 0.70
N GLY A 5 -27.44 7.02 1.91
CA GLY A 5 -26.83 8.06 2.75
C GLY A 5 -25.53 8.55 2.11
N PRO A 6 -25.02 9.73 2.53
CA PRO A 6 -23.78 10.28 1.99
C PRO A 6 -22.64 9.29 2.19
N THR A 7 -21.84 9.14 1.16
CA THR A 7 -20.61 8.33 1.14
C THR A 7 -19.56 8.91 2.08
N ALA A 8 -18.59 8.10 2.49
CA ALA A 8 -17.45 8.59 3.28
C ALA A 8 -16.70 9.74 2.58
N LYS A 9 -16.68 9.74 1.24
CA LYS A 9 -16.12 10.80 0.41
C LYS A 9 -16.88 12.13 0.58
N GLU A 10 -18.20 12.10 0.47
CA GLU A 10 -19.06 13.29 0.67
C GLU A 10 -18.97 13.82 2.11
N ILE A 11 -18.93 12.93 3.11
CA ILE A 11 -18.76 13.31 4.53
C ILE A 11 -17.40 14.00 4.78
N LEU A 12 -16.33 13.55 4.11
CA LEU A 12 -15.00 14.15 4.24
C LEU A 12 -14.87 15.49 3.50
N LEU A 13 -15.54 15.65 2.35
CA LEU A 13 -15.62 16.90 1.61
C LEU A 13 -16.38 17.98 2.42
N ASP A 14 -17.59 17.68 2.88
CA ASP A 14 -18.38 18.58 3.75
C ASP A 14 -17.58 18.99 5.01
N ALA A 15 -16.84 18.06 5.62
CA ALA A 15 -16.03 18.33 6.80
C ALA A 15 -14.80 19.20 6.50
N ALA A 16 -14.20 19.08 5.32
CA ALA A 16 -13.08 19.92 4.90
C ALA A 16 -13.54 21.35 4.59
N GLU A 17 -14.65 21.51 3.86
CA GLU A 17 -15.24 22.81 3.53
C GLU A 17 -15.72 23.56 4.79
N GLN A 18 -16.39 22.87 5.73
CA GLN A 18 -16.81 23.50 7.00
C GLN A 18 -15.65 23.98 7.89
N VAL A 19 -14.49 23.33 7.83
CA VAL A 19 -13.35 23.64 8.70
C VAL A 19 -12.43 24.71 8.10
N LEU A 20 -12.30 24.75 6.77
CA LEU A 20 -11.33 25.60 6.09
C LEU A 20 -11.99 26.76 5.29
N GLY A 21 -13.28 26.67 5.00
CA GLY A 21 -14.05 27.63 4.19
C GLY A 21 -13.99 27.34 2.69
N GLU A 22 -14.99 27.82 1.93
CA GLU A 22 -15.21 27.52 0.51
C GLU A 22 -13.99 27.80 -0.41
N ASN A 23 -13.08 28.69 0.00
CA ASN A 23 -11.90 29.09 -0.80
C ASN A 23 -10.59 28.40 -0.36
N ALA A 24 -10.62 27.47 0.59
CA ALA A 24 -9.41 26.83 1.11
C ALA A 24 -8.62 26.00 0.08
N LEU A 25 -9.29 25.58 -0.99
CA LEU A 25 -8.72 24.82 -2.09
C LEU A 25 -7.97 25.72 -3.11
N GLU A 26 -8.07 27.05 -3.02
CA GLU A 26 -7.48 27.98 -3.99
C GLU A 26 -6.02 28.36 -3.70
N THR A 27 -5.48 28.08 -2.50
CA THR A 27 -4.15 28.59 -2.09
C THR A 27 -3.23 27.54 -1.48
N ILE A 28 -2.75 26.61 -2.32
CA ILE A 28 -1.42 26.00 -2.14
C ILE A 28 -0.65 26.17 -3.45
N GLU A 29 0.04 27.31 -3.61
CA GLU A 29 1.01 27.45 -4.70
C GLU A 29 2.18 26.49 -4.47
N PRO A 30 2.56 25.67 -5.47
CA PRO A 30 3.64 24.70 -5.31
C PRO A 30 4.99 25.41 -5.23
N ILE A 31 5.73 25.16 -4.14
CA ILE A 31 7.13 25.58 -4.02
C ILE A 31 7.99 24.63 -4.85
N THR A 32 8.70 25.19 -5.84
CA THR A 32 9.71 24.46 -6.62
C THR A 32 10.88 24.06 -5.73
N VAL A 33 11.26 22.78 -5.78
CA VAL A 33 12.45 22.24 -5.12
C VAL A 33 13.42 21.81 -6.22
N ASP A 34 14.63 22.35 -6.22
CA ASP A 34 15.64 22.02 -7.24
C ASP A 34 16.10 20.57 -7.10
N ILE A 35 15.81 19.75 -8.11
CA ILE A 35 16.26 18.36 -8.23
C ILE A 35 17.55 18.34 -9.07
N PRO A 36 18.64 17.66 -8.67
CA PRO A 36 19.85 17.59 -9.48
C PRO A 36 19.65 16.80 -10.77
N ASP A 37 20.17 17.30 -11.90
CA ASP A 37 20.02 16.70 -13.22
C ASP A 37 20.52 15.24 -13.29
N SER A 38 19.67 14.35 -13.84
CA SER A 38 20.07 13.05 -14.39
C SER A 38 19.73 12.97 -15.88
N ASP A 39 20.47 13.74 -16.66
CA ASP A 39 20.30 13.81 -18.11
C ASP A 39 20.76 12.51 -18.78
N THR A 40 19.85 11.53 -18.89
CA THR A 40 19.55 10.71 -20.08
C THR A 40 18.72 9.46 -19.74
N CYS A 41 17.42 9.48 -20.06
CA CYS A 41 16.69 8.27 -20.48
C CYS A 41 15.38 8.59 -21.23
N SER A 42 15.51 8.69 -22.57
CA SER A 42 14.51 8.34 -23.60
C SER A 42 13.04 8.76 -23.47
N ASN A 43 12.60 9.59 -24.43
CA ASN A 43 11.19 9.86 -24.75
C ASN A 43 10.35 8.58 -24.91
N ALA A 44 9.41 8.33 -23.99
CA ALA A 44 8.32 7.37 -24.18
C ALA A 44 7.01 7.95 -23.62
N LEU A 45 6.03 8.14 -24.50
CA LEU A 45 4.76 8.81 -24.20
C LEU A 45 3.76 7.84 -23.57
N PHE A 46 3.91 7.53 -22.29
CA PHE A 46 2.94 6.72 -21.54
C PHE A 46 1.89 7.61 -20.86
N LYS A 47 0.61 7.33 -21.12
CA LYS A 47 -0.51 7.94 -20.42
C LYS A 47 -0.61 7.36 -19.01
N GLU A 48 -0.07 8.10 -18.06
CA GLU A 48 -0.34 8.13 -16.61
C GLU A 48 -0.42 6.76 -15.88
N PRO A 49 0.63 6.37 -15.13
CA PRO A 49 0.56 5.27 -14.18
C PRO A 49 -0.22 5.67 -12.90
N PRO A 50 -0.84 4.70 -12.19
CA PRO A 50 -1.64 4.98 -10.99
C PRO A 50 -0.79 5.29 -9.76
N THR A 51 -1.35 6.08 -8.86
CA THR A 51 -0.60 6.92 -7.90
C THR A 51 -1.10 6.71 -6.44
N CYS A 52 -0.29 6.97 -5.40
CA CYS A 52 -0.60 6.66 -3.98
C CYS A 52 -0.08 7.74 -3.01
N TRP A 53 -0.66 7.91 -1.80
CA TRP A 53 0.00 8.48 -0.58
C TRP A 53 0.58 9.93 -0.56
N THR A 54 0.35 10.90 0.37
CA THR A 54 -0.45 11.10 1.61
C THR A 54 -0.49 12.62 1.98
N GLN A 55 -1.32 13.02 2.96
CA GLN A 55 -1.40 14.38 3.53
C GLN A 55 -0.40 14.64 4.69
N ARG A 56 0.04 15.91 4.85
CA ARG A 56 0.60 16.43 6.13
C ARG A 56 -0.40 16.24 7.27
N SER A 57 0.06 16.32 8.51
CA SER A 57 -0.70 16.28 9.78
C SER A 57 -2.19 16.54 9.63
N ILE A 58 -3.05 15.54 9.91
CA ILE A 58 -4.50 15.74 9.96
C ILE A 58 -4.79 16.91 10.92
N PRO A 59 -5.39 18.03 10.45
CA PRO A 59 -5.71 19.17 11.30
C PRO A 59 -6.51 18.73 12.54
N ARG A 60 -6.27 19.37 13.69
CA ARG A 60 -6.77 18.91 15.00
C ARG A 60 -8.30 18.70 15.08
N ALA A 61 -9.07 19.33 14.18
CA ALA A 61 -10.52 19.18 14.06
C ALA A 61 -10.98 17.89 13.31
N LEU A 62 -10.12 17.26 12.51
CA LEU A 62 -10.45 16.10 11.66
C LEU A 62 -10.05 14.74 12.28
N ARG A 63 -9.72 14.71 13.59
CA ARG A 63 -9.27 13.50 14.33
C ARG A 63 -10.37 12.43 14.59
N ASN A 64 -11.50 12.47 13.89
CA ASN A 64 -12.60 11.53 14.05
C ASN A 64 -12.55 10.32 13.06
N GLY A 65 -11.46 10.18 12.30
CA GLY A 65 -11.12 8.97 11.54
C GLY A 65 -10.40 7.91 12.40
N PRO A 66 -9.85 6.83 11.79
CA PRO A 66 -8.92 5.93 12.47
C PRO A 66 -7.72 6.70 13.05
N ALA A 67 -7.11 6.18 14.10
CA ALA A 67 -6.27 6.97 15.00
C ALA A 67 -5.18 7.78 14.26
N SER A 68 -5.12 9.08 14.56
CA SER A 68 -3.96 9.89 14.20
C SER A 68 -2.74 9.38 14.96
N PHE A 69 -1.55 9.44 14.36
CA PHE A 69 -0.29 9.24 15.07
C PHE A 69 -0.23 10.10 16.35
N ASP A 70 0.37 9.54 17.40
CA ASP A 70 0.46 10.22 18.70
C ASP A 70 1.30 11.50 18.63
N SER A 71 2.29 11.51 17.73
CA SER A 71 3.14 12.68 17.43
C SER A 71 3.25 12.90 15.91
N GLN A 72 3.61 14.12 15.51
CA GLN A 72 3.94 14.39 14.11
C GLN A 72 5.28 13.76 13.71
N GLU A 73 6.22 13.66 14.65
CA GLU A 73 7.52 13.01 14.44
C GLU A 73 7.35 11.53 14.05
N ASP A 74 6.44 10.81 14.70
CA ASP A 74 6.13 9.42 14.35
C ASP A 74 5.40 9.28 13.02
N ALA A 75 4.57 10.27 12.64
CA ALA A 75 3.93 10.33 11.33
C ALA A 75 4.96 10.56 10.20
N ASP A 76 5.84 11.56 10.36
CA ASP A 76 6.91 11.89 9.41
C ASP A 76 7.90 10.72 9.29
N PHE A 77 8.27 10.11 10.42
CA PHE A 77 9.13 8.93 10.45
C PHE A 77 8.49 7.74 9.72
N ALA A 78 7.24 7.39 10.03
CA ALA A 78 6.57 6.27 9.36
C ALA A 78 6.37 6.54 7.86
N SER A 79 6.16 7.79 7.46
CA SER A 79 6.14 8.21 6.06
C SER A 79 7.49 7.93 5.36
N GLU A 80 8.61 8.37 5.93
CA GLU A 80 9.95 8.11 5.39
C GLU A 80 10.26 6.60 5.33
N GLN A 81 9.83 5.84 6.34
CA GLN A 81 9.99 4.37 6.35
C GLN A 81 9.19 3.69 5.23
N LEU A 82 7.95 4.14 4.92
CA LEU A 82 7.26 3.62 3.75
C LEU A 82 7.93 4.09 2.45
N TYR A 83 8.41 5.33 2.37
CA TYR A 83 9.11 5.81 1.19
C TYR A 83 10.28 4.88 0.84
N MET A 84 11.11 4.52 1.83
CA MET A 84 12.18 3.53 1.64
C MET A 84 11.68 2.15 1.19
N ALA A 85 10.58 1.64 1.77
CA ALA A 85 9.99 0.36 1.38
C ALA A 85 9.45 0.36 -0.07
N SER A 86 8.77 1.45 -0.47
CA SER A 86 8.29 1.68 -1.84
C SER A 86 9.45 1.80 -2.82
N LYS A 87 10.54 2.48 -2.45
CA LYS A 87 11.76 2.56 -3.27
C LYS A 87 12.42 1.17 -3.45
N ALA A 88 12.39 0.30 -2.45
CA ALA A 88 12.90 -1.06 -2.56
C ALA A 88 12.11 -1.90 -3.58
N TRP A 89 10.77 -1.86 -3.54
CA TRP A 89 9.92 -2.52 -4.53
C TRP A 89 10.06 -1.93 -5.94
N ASN A 90 10.15 -0.59 -6.07
CA ASN A 90 10.37 0.06 -7.36
C ASN A 90 11.73 -0.34 -7.98
N ALA A 91 12.78 -0.43 -7.17
CA ALA A 91 14.11 -0.85 -7.62
C ALA A 91 14.15 -2.34 -8.04
N ALA A 92 13.19 -3.15 -7.62
CA ALA A 92 13.07 -4.56 -8.02
C ALA A 92 12.49 -4.75 -9.43
N ASP A 93 11.93 -3.71 -10.06
CA ASP A 93 11.34 -3.73 -11.41
C ASP A 93 10.40 -4.93 -11.64
N ILE A 94 9.30 -4.96 -10.89
CA ILE A 94 8.26 -6.01 -10.95
C ILE A 94 7.20 -5.76 -12.03
N GLY A 95 7.34 -4.70 -12.85
CA GLY A 95 6.37 -4.29 -13.87
C GLY A 95 5.25 -3.36 -13.38
N VAL A 96 5.27 -2.99 -12.10
CA VAL A 96 4.45 -1.91 -11.49
C VAL A 96 5.33 -1.12 -10.51
N THR A 97 4.92 0.11 -10.18
CA THR A 97 5.65 1.00 -9.27
C THR A 97 4.71 1.69 -8.29
N PHE A 98 5.21 1.93 -7.08
CA PHE A 98 4.62 2.84 -6.11
C PHE A 98 5.05 4.29 -6.40
N GLU A 99 4.10 5.22 -6.47
CA GLU A 99 4.32 6.64 -6.68
C GLU A 99 3.63 7.46 -5.57
N TRP A 100 4.09 8.67 -5.30
CA TRP A 100 3.64 9.56 -4.21
C TRP A 100 2.75 10.69 -4.74
N VAL A 101 1.60 10.96 -4.10
CA VAL A 101 0.62 12.00 -4.48
C VAL A 101 0.48 13.12 -3.44
N PRO A 102 0.11 14.34 -3.86
CA PRO A 102 -0.23 15.41 -2.94
C PRO A 102 -1.59 15.21 -2.23
N LEU A 103 -2.55 14.46 -2.81
CA LEU A 103 -3.94 14.43 -2.34
C LEU A 103 -4.44 12.99 -2.07
N ALA A 104 -5.07 12.78 -0.91
CA ALA A 104 -5.59 11.46 -0.52
C ALA A 104 -6.72 10.92 -1.44
N GLN A 105 -7.42 11.80 -2.17
CA GLN A 105 -8.44 11.41 -3.15
C GLN A 105 -7.87 10.73 -4.41
N ASP A 106 -6.58 10.95 -4.69
CA ASP A 106 -5.88 10.41 -5.87
C ASP A 106 -5.01 9.19 -5.48
N ALA A 107 -5.12 8.73 -4.24
CA ALA A 107 -4.33 7.64 -3.68
C ALA A 107 -5.11 6.31 -3.66
N THR A 108 -4.45 5.21 -4.02
CA THR A 108 -5.02 3.87 -3.78
C THR A 108 -5.10 3.53 -2.28
N PHE A 109 -4.20 4.07 -1.46
CA PHE A 109 -4.21 3.89 0.00
C PHE A 109 -3.50 5.00 0.79
N VAL A 110 -3.76 5.02 2.10
CA VAL A 110 -3.19 5.94 3.12
C VAL A 110 -2.63 5.10 4.28
N LEU A 111 -1.54 5.52 4.93
CA LEU A 111 -1.20 4.99 6.26
C LEU A 111 -1.84 5.81 7.36
N CYS A 112 -2.39 5.09 8.34
CA CYS A 112 -2.82 5.65 9.59
C CYS A 112 -2.10 4.97 10.76
N HIS A 113 -2.14 5.59 11.93
CA HIS A 113 -1.81 4.87 13.15
C HIS A 113 -2.99 3.94 13.48
N GLY A 114 -2.71 2.66 13.67
CA GLY A 114 -3.73 1.68 14.02
C GLY A 114 -4.04 1.60 15.52
N GLY A 115 -3.29 2.34 16.34
CA GLY A 115 -3.33 2.24 17.81
C GLY A 115 -2.69 0.95 18.34
N ASP A 116 -3.12 0.52 19.53
CA ASP A 116 -2.58 -0.67 20.19
C ASP A 116 -3.22 -1.96 19.66
N LYS A 117 -2.45 -2.77 18.93
CA LYS A 117 -2.87 -4.12 18.47
C LYS A 117 -1.94 -5.22 18.98
N SER A 118 -1.74 -5.25 20.29
CA SER A 118 -0.90 -6.23 20.99
C SER A 118 0.55 -6.23 20.46
N THR A 119 0.94 -7.24 19.68
CA THR A 119 2.28 -7.40 19.09
C THR A 119 2.29 -7.23 17.57
N ALA A 120 1.17 -6.91 16.93
CA ALA A 120 1.14 -6.61 15.50
C ALA A 120 1.89 -5.29 15.25
N LEU A 121 2.75 -5.28 14.23
CA LEU A 121 3.58 -4.12 13.90
C LEU A 121 2.88 -3.24 12.86
N ALA A 122 2.35 -3.87 11.81
CA ALA A 122 1.55 -3.23 10.79
C ALA A 122 0.44 -4.18 10.31
N GLU A 123 -0.43 -3.68 9.42
CA GLU A 123 -1.41 -4.46 8.66
C GLU A 123 -1.79 -3.71 7.38
N ALA A 124 -1.74 -4.40 6.25
CA ALA A 124 -2.22 -3.93 4.96
C ALA A 124 -3.47 -4.69 4.48
N PHE A 125 -3.77 -4.51 3.20
CA PHE A 125 -4.93 -5.04 2.50
C PHE A 125 -4.46 -5.72 1.22
N PHE A 126 -5.20 -6.74 0.76
CA PHE A 126 -5.04 -7.28 -0.59
C PHE A 126 -5.75 -6.38 -1.62
N PRO A 127 -5.32 -6.38 -2.90
CA PRO A 127 -6.06 -5.75 -4.00
C PRO A 127 -7.56 -6.06 -3.93
N ASN A 128 -8.38 -5.02 -3.88
CA ASN A 128 -9.81 -5.11 -3.61
C ASN A 128 -10.58 -3.95 -4.27
N ALA A 129 -11.88 -3.87 -3.98
CA ALA A 129 -12.81 -3.00 -4.67
C ALA A 129 -13.11 -1.64 -4.01
N ASN A 130 -12.31 -1.21 -3.03
CA ASN A 130 -12.46 0.08 -2.38
C ASN A 130 -11.68 1.17 -3.14
N ASP A 131 -12.30 2.31 -3.39
CA ASP A 131 -11.65 3.50 -3.98
C ASP A 131 -10.44 3.98 -3.15
N LEU A 132 -10.49 3.80 -1.82
CA LEU A 132 -9.42 4.14 -0.90
C LEU A 132 -9.26 3.04 0.15
N ASN A 133 -8.02 2.58 0.33
CA ASN A 133 -7.65 1.60 1.35
C ASN A 133 -6.76 2.20 2.44
N TYR A 134 -6.54 1.43 3.51
CA TYR A 134 -5.72 1.85 4.64
C TYR A 134 -4.66 0.80 4.93
N MET A 135 -3.42 1.23 5.03
CA MET A 135 -2.37 0.52 5.75
C MET A 135 -2.35 1.05 7.18
N PHE A 136 -2.05 0.21 8.15
CA PHE A 136 -1.91 0.62 9.56
C PHE A 136 -0.51 0.34 10.06
N ALA A 137 0.11 1.32 10.72
CA ALA A 137 1.23 1.10 11.62
C ALA A 137 0.67 1.11 13.05
N TYR A 138 0.90 0.05 13.82
CA TYR A 138 0.46 -0.04 15.20
C TYR A 138 1.56 0.43 16.15
N THR A 139 1.19 0.78 17.39
CA THR A 139 2.11 1.30 18.41
C THR A 139 3.36 0.41 18.58
N ALA A 140 3.21 -0.90 18.41
CA ALA A 140 4.31 -1.85 18.59
C ALA A 140 5.47 -1.67 17.57
N ALA A 141 5.21 -1.11 16.37
CA ALA A 141 6.24 -0.79 15.39
C ALA A 141 7.16 0.37 15.81
N PHE A 142 6.70 1.24 16.72
CA PHE A 142 7.47 2.38 17.24
C PHE A 142 8.35 2.02 18.43
N ASN A 143 8.27 0.78 18.93
CA ASN A 143 9.17 0.30 19.99
C ASN A 143 10.62 0.24 19.51
N PRO A 144 11.63 0.44 20.40
CA PRO A 144 13.05 0.48 20.01
C PRO A 144 13.58 -0.77 19.28
N GLY A 145 12.95 -1.94 19.43
CA GLY A 145 13.32 -3.16 18.72
C GLY A 145 12.83 -3.24 17.26
N TRP A 146 11.91 -2.36 16.85
CA TRP A 146 11.29 -2.38 15.53
C TRP A 146 11.27 -1.04 14.80
N LYS A 147 11.41 0.12 15.49
CA LYS A 147 11.35 1.44 14.86
C LYS A 147 12.38 1.60 13.73
N ASP A 148 13.62 1.18 13.96
CA ASP A 148 14.71 1.19 12.96
C ASP A 148 14.57 0.11 11.86
N HIS A 149 13.56 -0.74 11.96
CA HIS A 149 13.24 -1.82 11.01
C HIS A 149 11.85 -1.65 10.39
N MET A 150 11.19 -0.52 10.61
CA MET A 150 9.83 -0.27 10.16
C MET A 150 9.71 -0.30 8.63
N TRP A 151 10.69 0.20 7.87
CA TRP A 151 10.69 0.06 6.42
C TRP A 151 10.72 -1.40 5.95
N LYS A 152 11.35 -2.31 6.70
CA LYS A 152 11.31 -3.75 6.41
C LYS A 152 9.94 -4.32 6.68
N VAL A 153 9.31 -3.99 7.81
CA VAL A 153 7.91 -4.35 8.06
C VAL A 153 7.02 -3.85 6.91
N PHE A 154 7.22 -2.63 6.44
CA PHE A 154 6.48 -2.11 5.31
C PHE A 154 6.81 -2.75 3.95
N THR A 155 7.99 -3.34 3.70
CA THR A 155 8.20 -4.12 2.47
C THR A 155 7.36 -5.40 2.45
N HIS A 156 7.09 -6.00 3.61
CA HIS A 156 6.12 -7.11 3.77
C HIS A 156 4.69 -6.62 3.51
N GLU A 157 4.27 -5.53 4.15
CA GLU A 157 2.92 -4.98 3.96
C GLU A 157 2.65 -4.52 2.51
N LEU A 158 3.63 -3.91 1.85
CA LEU A 158 3.54 -3.59 0.42
C LEU A 158 3.46 -4.84 -0.45
N GLY A 159 4.03 -5.98 -0.02
CA GLY A 159 3.79 -7.27 -0.65
C GLY A 159 2.31 -7.67 -0.63
N HIS A 160 1.60 -7.47 0.49
CA HIS A 160 0.15 -7.65 0.53
C HIS A 160 -0.60 -6.70 -0.40
N VAL A 161 -0.20 -5.43 -0.50
CA VAL A 161 -0.77 -4.45 -1.44
C VAL A 161 -0.56 -4.88 -2.90
N LEU A 162 0.56 -5.54 -3.22
CA LEU A 162 0.83 -6.15 -4.54
C LEU A 162 0.10 -7.49 -4.75
N GLY A 163 -0.62 -7.99 -3.75
CA GLY A 163 -1.41 -9.22 -3.80
C GLY A 163 -0.69 -10.49 -3.36
N LEU A 164 0.54 -10.39 -2.84
CA LEU A 164 1.26 -11.54 -2.29
C LEU A 164 0.63 -11.97 -0.97
N ARG A 165 0.52 -13.28 -0.75
CA ARG A 165 0.07 -13.90 0.50
C ARG A 165 1.25 -14.45 1.28
N HIS A 166 1.02 -14.82 2.53
CA HIS A 166 2.04 -15.49 3.32
C HIS A 166 2.46 -16.83 2.70
N GLU A 167 3.73 -17.20 2.86
CA GLU A 167 4.30 -18.51 2.45
C GLU A 167 3.62 -19.75 3.11
N PHE A 168 2.74 -19.50 4.08
CA PHE A 168 1.94 -20.50 4.77
C PHE A 168 0.45 -20.49 4.39
N ALA A 169 0.00 -19.56 3.54
CA ALA A 169 -1.37 -19.49 3.03
C ALA A 169 -1.72 -20.66 2.07
N MET A 170 -0.70 -21.40 1.64
CA MET A 170 -0.81 -22.68 0.93
C MET A 170 -1.21 -23.85 1.82
N SER A 171 -1.30 -23.66 3.14
CA SER A 171 -1.71 -24.71 4.07
C SER A 171 -3.14 -25.16 3.82
N THR A 172 -3.34 -26.48 3.77
CA THR A 172 -4.66 -27.12 3.73
C THR A 172 -5.16 -27.53 5.13
N ASP A 173 -4.40 -27.23 6.19
CA ASP A 173 -4.83 -27.44 7.57
C ASP A 173 -5.85 -26.36 7.97
N PRO A 174 -7.11 -26.72 8.29
CA PRO A 174 -8.15 -25.76 8.67
C PRO A 174 -7.88 -25.04 10.00
N ASN A 175 -6.89 -25.47 10.78
CA ASN A 175 -6.45 -24.80 12.00
C ASN A 175 -5.38 -23.72 11.73
N TRP A 176 -4.95 -23.55 10.48
CA TRP A 176 -3.94 -22.57 10.12
C TRP A 176 -4.52 -21.15 9.99
N ARG A 177 -3.66 -20.13 10.11
CA ARG A 177 -4.08 -18.72 10.20
C ARG A 177 -4.58 -18.12 8.89
N GLU A 178 -4.19 -18.71 7.75
CA GLU A 178 -4.59 -18.32 6.40
C GLU A 178 -4.68 -19.60 5.55
N GLY A 179 -5.52 -19.58 4.52
CA GLY A 179 -5.69 -20.67 3.55
C GLY A 179 -6.32 -20.18 2.26
N GLY A 180 -6.40 -21.05 1.24
CA GLY A 180 -7.05 -20.74 -0.04
C GLY A 180 -6.19 -19.96 -1.04
N ALA A 181 -4.87 -19.95 -0.86
CA ALA A 181 -3.92 -19.46 -1.86
C ALA A 181 -3.57 -20.55 -2.89
N GLU A 182 -3.02 -20.13 -4.04
CA GLU A 182 -2.34 -20.99 -5.01
C GLU A 182 -0.91 -20.51 -5.19
N GLN A 183 0.06 -21.42 -5.24
CA GLN A 183 1.48 -21.05 -5.29
C GLN A 183 1.83 -20.63 -6.71
N LEU A 184 2.34 -19.41 -6.85
CA LEU A 184 3.08 -18.97 -8.02
C LEU A 184 4.59 -18.96 -7.68
N GLY A 185 5.42 -19.46 -8.59
CA GLY A 185 6.86 -19.57 -8.36
C GLY A 185 7.27 -20.59 -7.30
N PRO A 186 8.55 -20.60 -6.89
CA PRO A 186 9.06 -21.49 -5.84
C PRO A 186 8.71 -20.97 -4.45
N ARG A 187 8.39 -21.88 -3.53
CA ARG A 187 8.31 -21.60 -2.09
C ARG A 187 9.69 -21.16 -1.55
N ASN A 188 9.73 -20.15 -0.67
CA ASN A 188 10.96 -19.68 -0.04
C ASN A 188 10.73 -19.28 1.44
N GLU A 189 11.34 -20.04 2.37
CA GLU A 189 11.29 -19.73 3.80
C GLU A 189 11.89 -18.36 4.16
N LEU A 190 12.79 -17.84 3.32
CA LEU A 190 13.40 -16.51 3.45
C LEU A 190 12.59 -15.38 2.78
N SER A 191 11.49 -15.69 2.08
CA SER A 191 10.59 -14.68 1.46
C SER A 191 10.26 -13.53 2.41
N VAL A 192 10.13 -12.32 1.87
CA VAL A 192 9.60 -11.17 2.61
C VAL A 192 8.24 -11.47 3.24
N MET A 193 7.43 -12.36 2.63
CA MET A 193 6.09 -12.74 3.07
C MET A 193 6.04 -13.84 4.13
N ASN A 194 7.17 -14.34 4.63
CA ASN A 194 7.18 -15.36 5.68
C ASN A 194 7.37 -14.75 7.08
N TYR A 195 6.75 -15.34 8.09
CA TYR A 195 6.94 -14.93 9.49
C TYR A 195 8.25 -15.49 10.04
N ARG A 196 9.17 -14.59 10.40
CA ARG A 196 10.48 -14.89 11.00
C ARG A 196 10.74 -14.01 12.22
N ARG A 197 11.87 -14.25 12.90
CA ARG A 197 12.32 -13.41 14.04
C ARG A 197 13.14 -12.22 13.56
N GLU A 198 13.86 -12.42 12.47
CA GLU A 198 14.62 -11.44 11.74
C GLU A 198 13.66 -10.51 10.99
N PRO A 199 13.97 -9.21 10.86
CA PRO A 199 13.22 -8.31 9.99
C PRO A 199 13.11 -8.87 8.55
N PRO A 200 11.94 -8.76 7.90
CA PRO A 200 11.73 -9.33 6.56
C PRO A 200 12.55 -8.58 5.51
N GLU A 201 12.94 -9.30 4.45
CA GLU A 201 13.74 -8.75 3.34
C GLU A 201 13.25 -9.35 2.01
N ILE A 202 13.11 -8.50 0.99
CA ILE A 202 12.74 -8.92 -0.37
C ILE A 202 13.79 -9.88 -0.91
N GLN A 203 13.37 -11.08 -1.27
CA GLN A 203 14.19 -12.11 -1.91
C GLN A 203 13.97 -12.12 -3.42
N GLN A 204 14.92 -12.67 -4.18
CA GLN A 204 14.77 -12.83 -5.63
C GLN A 204 13.52 -13.65 -6.01
N SER A 205 13.12 -14.62 -5.19
CA SER A 205 11.87 -15.38 -5.37
C SER A 205 10.62 -14.50 -5.33
N ASP A 206 10.62 -13.48 -4.48
CA ASP A 206 9.50 -12.56 -4.31
C ASP A 206 9.41 -11.68 -5.57
N ILE A 207 10.55 -11.15 -6.01
CA ILE A 207 10.67 -10.33 -7.23
C ILE A 207 10.21 -11.13 -8.46
N ASP A 208 10.75 -12.33 -8.68
CA ASP A 208 10.48 -13.12 -9.88
C ASP A 208 9.03 -13.62 -9.93
N SER A 209 8.47 -14.04 -8.79
CA SER A 209 7.07 -14.50 -8.71
C SER A 209 6.09 -13.34 -8.87
N THR A 210 6.39 -12.17 -8.32
CA THR A 210 5.57 -10.95 -8.47
C THR A 210 5.63 -10.42 -9.91
N ARG A 211 6.82 -10.38 -10.52
CA ARG A 211 6.98 -10.03 -11.94
C ARG A 211 6.22 -11.01 -12.83
N LEU A 212 6.27 -12.32 -12.55
CA LEU A 212 5.49 -13.32 -13.27
C LEU A 212 3.98 -13.08 -13.11
N PHE A 213 3.50 -12.74 -11.91
CA PHE A 213 2.10 -12.41 -11.64
C PHE A 213 1.62 -11.23 -12.50
N TYR A 214 2.34 -10.10 -12.48
CA TYR A 214 2.00 -8.93 -13.31
C TYR A 214 2.24 -9.11 -14.81
N GLN A 215 2.92 -10.20 -15.22
CA GLN A 215 3.05 -10.61 -16.62
C GLN A 215 1.96 -11.59 -17.09
N LEU A 216 1.09 -12.07 -16.20
CA LEU A 216 -0.04 -12.92 -16.60
C LEU A 216 -0.98 -12.16 -17.54
N ARG A 217 -1.35 -12.78 -18.66
CA ARG A 217 -2.24 -12.20 -19.68
C ARG A 217 -3.36 -13.16 -20.01
N ARG A 218 -4.46 -12.61 -20.52
CA ARG A 218 -5.55 -13.39 -21.11
C ARG A 218 -5.05 -14.24 -22.27
N ASP A 219 -5.64 -15.41 -22.46
CA ASP A 219 -5.33 -16.27 -23.59
C ASP A 219 -5.81 -15.66 -24.93
N ARG A 220 -5.51 -16.34 -26.05
CA ARG A 220 -5.91 -15.89 -27.40
C ARG A 220 -7.43 -15.79 -27.59
N ASN A 221 -8.23 -16.34 -26.69
CA ASN A 221 -9.69 -16.30 -26.70
C ASN A 221 -10.26 -15.30 -25.67
N GLY A 222 -9.41 -14.50 -25.02
CA GLY A 222 -9.80 -13.51 -24.01
C GLY A 222 -10.05 -14.09 -22.60
N LYS A 223 -9.82 -15.38 -22.39
CA LYS A 223 -10.02 -16.03 -21.09
C LYS A 223 -8.94 -15.58 -20.10
N ALA A 224 -9.34 -15.31 -18.86
CA ALA A 224 -8.44 -14.88 -17.80
C ALA A 224 -7.32 -15.92 -17.53
N PRO A 225 -6.10 -15.46 -17.18
CA PRO A 225 -5.00 -16.36 -16.82
C PRO A 225 -5.31 -17.17 -15.55
N LYS A 226 -4.57 -18.27 -15.37
CA LYS A 226 -4.72 -19.16 -14.21
C LYS A 226 -3.39 -19.45 -13.53
N VAL A 227 -3.45 -19.59 -12.21
CA VAL A 227 -2.38 -20.14 -11.37
C VAL A 227 -2.96 -21.36 -10.68
N GLY A 228 -2.37 -22.54 -10.91
CA GLY A 228 -2.98 -23.81 -10.50
C GLY A 228 -4.38 -23.98 -11.12
N LEU A 229 -5.40 -24.15 -10.28
CA LEU A 229 -6.80 -24.21 -10.71
C LEU A 229 -7.49 -22.84 -10.65
N THR A 230 -6.93 -21.90 -9.89
CA THR A 230 -7.50 -20.57 -9.63
C THR A 230 -7.36 -19.64 -10.82
N GLU A 231 -8.40 -18.86 -11.06
CA GLU A 231 -8.45 -17.83 -12.09
C GLU A 231 -7.99 -16.49 -11.52
N VAL A 232 -6.99 -15.89 -12.16
CA VAL A 232 -6.49 -14.56 -11.80
C VAL A 232 -7.46 -13.55 -12.40
N LYS A 233 -8.10 -12.78 -11.52
CA LYS A 233 -9.07 -11.76 -11.90
C LYS A 233 -8.39 -10.40 -11.86
N ASP A 234 -8.31 -9.75 -13.02
CA ASP A 234 -8.07 -8.32 -13.07
C ASP A 234 -9.18 -7.64 -12.26
N TYR A 235 -8.81 -6.80 -11.28
CA TYR A 235 -9.78 -5.92 -10.65
C TYR A 235 -9.92 -4.65 -11.51
N THR A 236 -11.15 -4.35 -11.90
CA THR A 236 -11.52 -3.09 -12.54
C THR A 236 -12.52 -2.39 -11.62
N PRO A 237 -12.27 -1.14 -11.18
CA PRO A 237 -13.29 -0.31 -10.58
C PRO A 237 -14.52 -0.17 -11.51
N ASN A 238 -15.72 -0.19 -10.93
CA ASN A 238 -16.99 -0.01 -11.64
C ASN A 238 -17.41 1.46 -11.62
#